data_AF-A0A0N0AWN0-F1
#
_entry.id   AF-A0A0N0AWN0-F1
#
_cell.length_a   1.000
_cell.length_b   1.000
_cell.length_c   1.000
_cell.angle_alpha   90.00
_cell.angle_beta   90.00
_cell.angle_gamma   90.00
#
_symmetry.space_group_name_H-M   'P 1'
#
loop_
_entity.id
_entity.type
_entity.pdbx_description
1 polymer ?
#
loop_
_entity_poly.entity_id
_entity_poly.type
_entity_poly.pdbx_seq_one_letter_code
_entity_poly.pdbx_strand_id
1 'polypeptide(L)'
;MDPSERPGDGDSAPPRGEVVTLRFDGREVAVWWGPDGDVDRLAARGRRILTWPTADACEEHARRAGWTGLAGVDDGTISRSTLDVEPAQAWLRGRAALDHGSALNLWNFHWDVQATATGGWPAQKRVELRCHGKLTAANVPWLAGETVYRPRWTAIELRCLRRVLNESVHALRTMLS
;
A
#
# COMPACT_ATOMS: atom_id res chain seq x y z
N MET A 1 21.01 -4.37 -35.50
CA MET A 1 20.80 -4.45 -34.04
C MET A 1 20.59 -3.03 -33.57
N ASP A 2 19.33 -2.68 -33.36
CA ASP A 2 18.91 -1.38 -32.85
C ASP A 2 18.96 -1.43 -31.32
N PRO A 3 19.72 -0.57 -30.63
CA PRO A 3 19.77 -0.59 -29.18
C PRO A 3 18.46 -0.05 -28.60
N SER A 4 17.56 -0.99 -28.29
CA SER A 4 16.61 -0.96 -27.17
C SER A 4 16.15 0.45 -26.77
N GLU A 5 15.01 0.85 -27.32
CA GLU A 5 14.13 1.85 -26.71
C GLU A 5 14.05 1.59 -25.21
N ARG A 6 14.52 2.54 -24.41
CA ARG A 6 14.14 2.58 -23.00
C ARG A 6 12.62 2.72 -22.99
N PRO A 7 11.87 1.89 -22.24
CA PRO A 7 10.45 2.11 -22.05
C PRO A 7 10.28 3.56 -21.56
N GLY A 8 9.53 4.34 -22.32
CA GLY A 8 9.44 5.79 -22.16
C GLY A 8 8.96 6.21 -20.77
N ASP A 9 9.10 7.51 -20.51
CA ASP A 9 8.53 8.26 -19.38
C ASP A 9 6.98 8.28 -19.38
N GLY A 10 6.36 7.15 -19.73
CA GLY A 10 4.93 6.95 -19.80
C GLY A 10 4.33 6.61 -18.44
N ASP A 11 3.04 6.85 -18.34
CA ASP A 11 2.25 6.35 -17.22
C ASP A 11 2.21 4.81 -17.27
N SER A 12 2.48 4.18 -16.12
CA SER A 12 2.27 2.76 -15.89
C SER A 12 1.14 2.59 -14.89
N ALA A 13 0.26 1.62 -15.10
CA ALA A 13 -0.80 1.30 -14.16
C ALA A 13 -1.23 -0.16 -14.31
N PRO A 14 -1.66 -0.81 -13.21
CA PRO A 14 -2.32 -2.10 -13.33
C PRO A 14 -3.62 -1.92 -14.15
N PRO A 15 -3.86 -2.75 -15.19
CA PRO A 15 -5.02 -2.62 -16.07
C PRO A 15 -6.34 -2.97 -15.37
N ARG A 16 -6.24 -3.66 -14.24
CA ARG A 16 -7.36 -4.02 -13.36
C ARG A 16 -7.04 -3.56 -11.95
N GLY A 17 -7.98 -2.91 -11.28
CA GLY A 17 -7.72 -2.33 -9.97
C GLY A 17 -8.94 -1.70 -9.33
N GLU A 18 -8.67 -0.92 -8.30
CA GLU A 18 -9.65 -0.17 -7.55
C GLU A 18 -9.12 1.19 -7.13
N VAL A 19 -10.05 2.08 -6.75
CA VAL A 19 -9.71 3.38 -6.20
C VAL A 19 -9.52 3.26 -4.70
N VAL A 20 -8.31 3.54 -4.23
CA VAL A 20 -8.01 3.58 -2.79
C VAL A 20 -7.92 5.04 -2.35
N THR A 21 -8.78 5.42 -1.40
CA THR A 21 -8.66 6.72 -0.70
C THR A 21 -7.71 6.57 0.47
N LEU A 22 -6.53 7.17 0.37
CA LEU A 22 -5.49 7.15 1.38
C LEU A 22 -5.62 8.36 2.32
N ARG A 23 -5.78 8.12 3.62
CA ARG A 23 -5.67 9.13 4.68
C ARG A 23 -4.24 9.11 5.25
N PHE A 24 -3.45 10.14 4.95
CA PHE A 24 -2.03 10.19 5.27
C PHE A 24 -1.54 11.63 5.45
N ASP A 25 -0.78 11.92 6.51
CA ASP A 25 -0.27 13.26 6.83
C ASP A 25 -1.38 14.34 6.92
N GLY A 26 -2.55 13.98 7.43
CA GLY A 26 -3.69 14.86 7.61
C GLY A 26 -4.40 15.24 6.30
N ARG A 27 -4.06 14.58 5.19
CA ARG A 27 -4.74 14.75 3.89
C ARG A 27 -5.37 13.45 3.42
N GLU A 28 -6.37 13.61 2.56
CA GLU A 28 -6.97 12.53 1.77
C GLU A 28 -6.53 12.67 0.32
N VAL A 29 -6.04 11.57 -0.27
CA VAL A 29 -5.70 11.49 -1.69
C VAL A 29 -6.24 10.18 -2.25
N ALA A 30 -6.69 10.17 -3.49
CA ALA A 30 -7.05 8.92 -4.17
C ALA A 30 -5.88 8.41 -5.01
N VAL A 31 -5.71 7.10 -5.05
CA VAL A 31 -4.76 6.39 -5.91
C VAL A 31 -5.46 5.23 -6.62
N TRP A 32 -4.92 4.80 -7.75
CA TRP A 32 -5.33 3.58 -8.44
C TRP A 32 -4.38 2.46 -8.03
N TRP A 33 -4.93 1.38 -7.48
CA TRP A 33 -4.18 0.22 -6.99
C TRP A 33 -4.76 -1.05 -7.59
N GLY A 34 -3.92 -2.04 -7.89
CA GLY A 34 -4.40 -3.33 -8.37
C GLY A 34 -3.29 -4.34 -8.60
N PRO A 35 -3.67 -5.60 -8.87
CA PRO A 35 -2.72 -6.68 -9.12
C PRO A 35 -2.00 -6.50 -10.46
N ASP A 36 -0.71 -6.80 -10.48
CA ASP A 36 0.14 -6.88 -11.66
C ASP A 36 1.04 -8.12 -11.56
N GLY A 37 0.51 -9.26 -12.05
CA GLY A 37 1.12 -10.57 -11.86
C GLY A 37 1.05 -11.03 -10.40
N ASP A 38 2.21 -11.31 -9.81
CA ASP A 38 2.34 -11.81 -8.43
C ASP A 38 2.46 -10.68 -7.38
N VAL A 39 2.48 -9.43 -7.81
CA VAL A 39 2.61 -8.26 -6.91
C VAL A 39 1.47 -7.27 -7.14
N ASP A 40 1.11 -6.54 -6.10
CA ASP A 40 0.21 -5.41 -6.22
C ASP A 40 1.00 -4.13 -6.52
N ARG A 41 0.42 -3.28 -7.38
CA ARG A 41 1.06 -2.04 -7.85
C ARG A 41 0.07 -0.89 -7.85
N LEU A 42 0.63 0.32 -7.91
CA LEU A 42 -0.10 1.55 -8.08
C LEU A 42 0.10 2.10 -9.50
N ALA A 43 -0.86 2.90 -9.95
CA ALA A 43 -0.64 3.77 -11.08
C ALA A 43 0.49 4.77 -10.78
N ALA A 44 1.41 4.94 -11.71
CA ALA A 44 2.61 5.74 -11.56
C ALA A 44 3.03 6.42 -12.86
N ARG A 45 3.74 7.55 -12.73
CA ARG A 45 4.51 8.18 -13.80
C ARG A 45 5.98 8.14 -13.43
N GLY A 46 6.75 7.34 -14.14
CA GLY A 46 8.14 7.04 -13.75
C GLY A 46 8.20 6.45 -12.35
N ARG A 47 8.77 7.19 -11.38
CA ARG A 47 8.90 6.76 -9.97
C ARG A 47 7.90 7.43 -9.01
N ARG A 48 6.93 8.18 -9.53
CA ARG A 48 5.93 8.89 -8.73
C ARG A 48 4.58 8.22 -8.87
N ILE A 49 3.88 8.06 -7.76
CA ILE A 49 2.53 7.52 -7.76
C ILE A 49 1.60 8.60 -8.31
N LEU A 50 0.73 8.22 -9.24
CA LEU A 50 -0.34 9.09 -9.69
C LEU A 50 -1.35 9.25 -8.56
N THR A 51 -1.62 10.50 -8.20
CA THR A 51 -2.58 10.86 -7.16
C THR A 51 -3.69 11.70 -7.77
N TRP A 52 -4.89 11.55 -7.22
CA TRP A 52 -6.06 12.35 -7.59
C TRP A 52 -6.65 13.02 -6.36
N PRO A 53 -7.26 14.20 -6.51
CA PRO A 53 -7.82 14.94 -5.38
C PRO A 53 -9.04 14.25 -4.77
N THR A 54 -9.74 13.39 -5.53
CA THR A 54 -10.93 12.66 -5.09
C THR A 54 -10.97 11.28 -5.70
N ALA A 55 -11.73 10.37 -5.07
CA ALA A 55 -11.99 9.05 -5.61
C ALA A 55 -12.70 9.11 -6.97
N ASP A 56 -13.64 10.05 -7.15
CA ASP A 56 -14.34 10.27 -8.41
C ASP A 56 -13.39 10.66 -9.55
N ALA A 57 -12.42 11.54 -9.28
CA ALA A 57 -11.44 11.96 -10.29
C ALA A 57 -10.50 10.82 -10.70
N CYS A 58 -10.13 9.95 -9.75
CA CYS A 58 -9.36 8.74 -10.03
C CYS A 58 -10.16 7.77 -10.89
N GLU A 59 -11.43 7.52 -10.54
CA GLU A 59 -12.30 6.62 -11.30
C GLU A 59 -12.58 7.13 -12.72
N GLU A 60 -12.86 8.42 -12.87
CA GLU A 60 -13.06 9.04 -14.20
C GLU A 60 -11.81 8.91 -15.07
N HIS A 61 -10.62 9.09 -14.48
CA HIS A 61 -9.37 8.85 -15.19
C HIS A 61 -9.23 7.39 -15.60
N ALA A 62 -9.44 6.45 -14.68
CA ALA A 62 -9.36 5.01 -14.94
C ALA A 62 -10.29 4.60 -16.09
N ARG A 63 -11.55 5.06 -16.10
CA ARG A 63 -12.50 4.78 -17.18
C ARG A 63 -12.03 5.33 -18.54
N ARG A 64 -11.51 6.56 -18.57
CA ARG A 64 -10.96 7.16 -19.81
C ARG A 64 -9.72 6.44 -20.32
N ALA A 65 -8.91 5.91 -19.41
CA ALA A 65 -7.72 5.12 -19.71
C ALA A 65 -8.04 3.66 -20.08
N GLY A 66 -9.31 3.23 -19.99
CA GLY A 66 -9.74 1.86 -20.28
C GLY A 66 -9.37 0.85 -19.19
N TRP A 67 -9.05 1.31 -17.97
CA TRP A 67 -8.78 0.43 -16.84
C TRP A 67 -10.08 -0.14 -16.27
N THR A 68 -10.00 -1.34 -15.68
CA THR A 68 -11.17 -2.11 -15.24
C THR A 68 -11.18 -2.33 -13.74
N GLY A 69 -12.37 -2.51 -13.15
CA GLY A 69 -12.54 -2.77 -11.73
C GLY A 69 -12.09 -4.17 -11.29
N LEU A 70 -11.83 -4.34 -9.98
CA LEU A 70 -11.59 -5.67 -9.39
C LEU A 70 -12.85 -6.55 -9.35
N ALA A 71 -14.06 -5.98 -9.31
CA ALA A 71 -15.30 -6.75 -9.36
C ALA A 71 -15.43 -7.46 -10.71
N GLY A 72 -15.81 -8.75 -10.69
CA GLY A 72 -15.78 -9.62 -11.86
C GLY A 72 -16.70 -9.13 -12.99
N VAL A 73 -16.08 -8.81 -14.12
CA VAL A 73 -16.51 -8.80 -15.55
C VAL A 73 -17.88 -8.22 -15.95
N ASP A 74 -18.91 -8.16 -15.10
CA ASP A 74 -20.30 -8.04 -15.55
C ASP A 74 -21.01 -6.72 -15.22
N ASP A 75 -20.46 -5.80 -14.41
CA ASP A 75 -21.13 -4.52 -14.12
C ASP A 75 -20.35 -3.24 -14.49
N GLY A 76 -19.06 -3.36 -14.86
CA GLY A 76 -18.21 -2.21 -15.15
C GLY A 76 -17.95 -1.28 -13.95
N THR A 77 -18.32 -1.70 -12.73
CA THR A 77 -18.15 -0.92 -11.52
C THR A 77 -16.70 -1.02 -11.04
N ILE A 78 -16.09 0.13 -10.82
CA ILE A 78 -14.79 0.24 -10.18
C ILE A 78 -15.02 0.24 -8.66
N SER A 79 -14.42 -0.73 -7.96
CA SER A 79 -14.51 -0.77 -6.49
C SER A 79 -13.74 0.40 -5.87
N ARG A 80 -14.14 0.75 -4.65
CA ARG A 80 -13.53 1.82 -3.87
C ARG A 80 -13.27 1.34 -2.45
N SER A 81 -12.09 1.63 -1.92
CA SER A 81 -11.70 1.31 -0.55
C SER A 81 -11.04 2.52 0.13
N THR A 82 -10.92 2.47 1.45
CA THR A 82 -10.24 3.50 2.24
C THR A 82 -9.10 2.87 3.02
N LEU A 83 -7.91 3.48 2.92
CA LEU A 83 -6.73 3.10 3.66
C LEU A 83 -6.37 4.21 4.66
N ASP A 84 -6.70 4.00 5.93
CA ASP A 84 -6.37 4.94 7.00
C ASP A 84 -5.09 4.52 7.75
N VAL A 85 -4.02 5.29 7.54
CA VAL A 85 -2.72 5.08 8.20
C VAL A 85 -2.41 6.10 9.29
N GLU A 86 -3.33 7.03 9.58
CA GLU A 86 -3.14 8.04 10.64
C GLU A 86 -2.89 7.44 12.03
N PRO A 87 -3.59 6.37 12.46
CA PRO A 87 -3.30 5.74 13.74
C PRO A 87 -1.85 5.24 13.86
N ALA A 88 -1.29 4.63 12.80
CA ALA A 88 0.11 4.23 12.77
C ALA A 88 1.06 5.43 12.87
N GLN A 89 0.75 6.54 12.17
CA GLN A 89 1.53 7.77 12.28
C GLN A 89 1.43 8.41 13.67
N ALA A 90 0.27 8.37 14.31
CA ALA A 90 0.07 8.84 15.68
C ALA A 90 0.91 8.04 16.69
N TRP A 91 0.97 6.71 16.53
CA TRP A 91 1.85 5.85 17.34
C TRP A 91 3.34 6.15 17.13
N LEU A 92 3.77 6.37 15.88
CA LEU A 92 5.15 6.77 15.58
C LEU A 92 5.53 8.07 16.28
N ARG A 93 4.61 9.05 16.30
CA ARG A 93 4.72 10.32 17.03
C ARG A 93 4.61 10.19 18.56
N GLY A 94 4.35 9.00 19.09
CA GLY A 94 4.20 8.76 20.53
C GLY A 94 2.89 9.31 21.12
N ARG A 95 1.87 9.53 20.28
CA ARG A 95 0.58 10.14 20.67
C ARG A 95 -0.55 9.13 20.85
N ALA A 96 -0.34 7.87 20.49
CA ALA A 96 -1.35 6.82 20.55
C ALA A 96 -0.72 5.46 20.88
N ALA A 97 -1.55 4.49 21.28
CA ALA A 97 -1.18 3.09 21.31
C ALA A 97 -0.99 2.54 19.88
N LEU A 98 -0.31 1.40 19.75
CA LEU A 98 -0.13 0.75 18.45
C LEU A 98 -1.47 0.21 17.97
N ASP A 99 -1.97 0.75 16.86
CA ASP A 99 -3.06 0.16 16.10
C ASP A 99 -2.50 -0.88 15.12
N HIS A 100 -2.82 -2.16 15.34
CA HIS A 100 -2.25 -3.24 14.54
C HIS A 100 -2.76 -3.26 13.10
N GLY A 101 -3.98 -2.79 12.84
CA GLY A 101 -4.56 -2.77 11.49
C GLY A 101 -3.91 -1.69 10.65
N SER A 102 -3.89 -0.46 11.16
CA SER A 102 -3.22 0.68 10.54
C SER A 102 -1.72 0.44 10.32
N ALA A 103 -1.03 -0.21 11.27
CA ALA A 103 0.37 -0.58 11.11
C ALA A 103 0.61 -1.64 10.02
N LEU A 104 -0.25 -2.67 9.95
CA LEU A 104 -0.17 -3.68 8.89
C LEU A 104 -0.44 -3.06 7.52
N ASN A 105 -1.49 -2.25 7.45
CA ASN A 105 -1.91 -1.54 6.25
C ASN A 105 -0.81 -0.62 5.72
N LEU A 106 -0.18 0.19 6.59
CA LEU A 106 0.95 1.04 6.21
C LEU A 106 2.15 0.22 5.71
N TRP A 107 2.43 -0.92 6.32
CA TRP A 107 3.52 -1.80 5.90
C TRP A 107 3.22 -2.44 4.53
N ASN A 108 2.04 -3.06 4.36
CA ASN A 108 1.66 -3.70 3.10
C ASN A 108 1.63 -2.69 1.95
N PHE A 109 1.01 -1.53 2.18
CA PHE A 109 0.97 -0.48 1.16
C PHE A 109 2.36 0.03 0.80
N HIS A 110 3.30 0.08 1.75
CA HIS A 110 4.70 0.38 1.44
C HIS A 110 5.35 -0.66 0.51
N TRP A 111 5.02 -1.95 0.64
CA TRP A 111 5.51 -2.96 -0.30
C TRP A 111 4.97 -2.74 -1.71
N ASP A 112 3.70 -2.36 -1.85
CA ASP A 112 3.09 -2.07 -3.16
C ASP A 112 3.72 -0.84 -3.80
N VAL A 113 4.00 0.18 -2.99
CA VAL A 113 4.75 1.37 -3.39
C VAL A 113 6.16 1.00 -3.87
N GLN A 114 6.88 0.13 -3.15
CA GLN A 114 8.20 -0.35 -3.57
C GLN A 114 8.14 -1.22 -4.83
N ALA A 115 7.13 -2.09 -4.94
CA ALA A 115 6.91 -2.93 -6.12
C ALA A 115 6.63 -2.08 -7.36
N THR A 116 5.88 -0.99 -7.19
CA THR A 116 5.65 0.00 -8.25
C THR A 116 6.95 0.67 -8.70
N ALA A 117 7.84 1.02 -7.76
CA ALA A 117 9.10 1.70 -8.08
C ALA A 117 10.22 0.79 -8.61
N THR A 118 10.24 -0.48 -8.19
CA THR A 118 11.38 -1.39 -8.40
C THR A 118 11.04 -2.67 -9.15
N GLY A 119 9.75 -2.94 -9.36
CA GLY A 119 9.25 -4.13 -10.03
C GLY A 119 8.96 -5.32 -9.11
N GLY A 120 9.33 -5.26 -7.82
CA GLY A 120 9.08 -6.35 -6.88
C GLY A 120 9.09 -5.93 -5.41
N TRP A 121 8.67 -6.84 -4.53
CA TRP A 121 8.66 -6.60 -3.09
C TRP A 121 10.08 -6.58 -2.49
N PRO A 122 10.30 -5.77 -1.43
CA PRO A 122 11.59 -5.73 -0.76
C PRO A 122 11.90 -7.06 -0.05
N ALA A 123 13.16 -7.46 -0.09
CA ALA A 123 13.65 -8.60 0.69
C ALA A 123 13.54 -8.31 2.20
N GLN A 124 13.08 -9.31 2.96
CA GLN A 124 12.78 -9.13 4.38
C GLN A 124 13.75 -9.89 5.28
N LYS A 125 14.13 -9.25 6.38
CA LYS A 125 14.91 -9.88 7.44
C LYS A 125 14.00 -10.75 8.32
N ARG A 126 14.59 -11.74 9.00
CA ARG A 126 13.85 -12.65 9.91
C ARG A 126 13.03 -11.93 10.98
N VAL A 127 13.55 -10.84 11.54
CA VAL A 127 12.83 -10.04 12.54
C VAL A 127 11.65 -9.28 11.92
N GLU A 128 11.77 -8.82 10.67
CA GLU A 128 10.72 -8.13 9.94
C GLU A 128 9.57 -9.09 9.63
N LEU A 129 9.88 -10.27 9.09
CA LEU A 129 8.90 -11.35 8.86
C LEU A 129 8.14 -11.72 10.13
N ARG A 130 8.83 -11.77 11.27
CA ARG A 130 8.19 -12.06 12.56
C ARG A 130 7.24 -10.94 13.00
N CYS A 131 7.67 -9.68 12.86
CA CYS A 131 6.83 -8.52 13.18
C CYS A 131 5.59 -8.46 12.27
N HIS A 132 5.78 -8.64 10.96
CA HIS A 132 4.70 -8.68 9.98
C HIS A 132 3.73 -9.82 10.29
N GLY A 133 4.22 -11.03 10.54
CA GLY A 133 3.39 -12.17 10.93
C GLY A 133 2.55 -11.91 12.20
N LYS A 134 3.09 -11.20 13.19
CA LYS A 134 2.33 -10.79 14.39
C LYS A 134 1.23 -9.78 14.07
N LEU A 135 1.51 -8.80 13.21
CA LEU A 135 0.49 -7.84 12.74
C LEU A 135 -0.60 -8.57 11.95
N THR A 136 -0.23 -9.46 11.05
CA THR A 136 -1.16 -10.30 10.27
C THR A 136 -2.05 -11.13 11.19
N ALA A 137 -1.47 -11.88 12.14
CA ALA A 137 -2.24 -12.68 13.09
C ALA A 137 -3.17 -11.82 13.97
N ALA A 138 -2.78 -10.59 14.32
CA ALA A 138 -3.63 -9.68 15.09
C ALA A 138 -4.89 -9.23 14.33
N ASN A 139 -4.78 -9.08 13.00
CA ASN A 139 -5.87 -8.63 12.15
C ASN A 139 -6.70 -9.80 11.56
N VAL A 140 -6.07 -10.96 11.42
CA VAL A 140 -6.66 -12.15 10.79
C VAL A 140 -6.37 -13.38 11.67
N PRO A 141 -6.92 -13.44 12.90
CA PRO A 141 -6.50 -14.44 13.90
C PRO A 141 -6.78 -15.88 13.47
N TRP A 142 -7.80 -16.11 12.64
CA TRP A 142 -8.13 -17.44 12.13
C TRP A 142 -7.04 -18.05 11.24
N LEU A 143 -6.18 -17.23 10.61
CA LEU A 143 -4.99 -17.73 9.88
C LEU A 143 -3.96 -18.37 10.82
N ALA A 144 -3.97 -17.99 12.10
CA ALA A 144 -3.15 -18.58 13.15
C ALA A 144 -3.88 -19.70 13.92
N GLY A 145 -5.08 -20.09 13.49
CA GLY A 145 -5.92 -21.06 14.22
C GLY A 145 -6.53 -20.50 15.50
N GLU A 146 -6.51 -19.18 15.69
CA GLU A 146 -7.00 -18.50 16.89
C GLU A 146 -8.28 -17.72 16.58
N THR A 147 -9.14 -17.51 17.59
CA THR A 147 -10.29 -16.60 17.47
C THR A 147 -9.90 -15.16 17.79
N VAL A 148 -8.91 -14.98 18.66
CA VAL A 148 -8.35 -13.68 19.05
C VAL A 148 -6.84 -13.83 19.23
N TYR A 149 -6.07 -12.95 18.59
CA TYR A 149 -4.62 -12.89 18.78
C TYR A 149 -4.20 -11.55 19.39
N ARG A 150 -3.46 -11.60 20.50
CA ARG A 150 -2.88 -10.41 21.14
C ARG A 150 -1.36 -10.47 21.06
N PRO A 151 -0.73 -9.70 20.15
CA PRO A 151 0.72 -9.72 19.99
C PRO A 151 1.44 -9.36 21.28
N ARG A 152 2.44 -10.17 21.66
CA ARG A 152 3.44 -9.80 22.67
C ARG A 152 4.68 -9.28 21.98
N TRP A 153 5.03 -8.03 22.22
CA TRP A 153 6.14 -7.36 21.57
C TRP A 153 7.37 -7.32 22.47
N THR A 154 8.52 -7.76 21.95
CA THR A 154 9.83 -7.49 22.57
C THR A 154 10.31 -6.09 22.21
N ALA A 155 11.26 -5.54 22.97
CA ALA A 155 11.86 -4.25 22.66
C ALA A 155 12.54 -4.22 21.28
N ILE A 156 13.13 -5.33 20.85
CA ILE A 156 13.77 -5.46 19.53
C ILE A 156 12.70 -5.38 18.42
N GLU A 157 11.58 -6.07 18.58
CA GLU A 157 10.49 -6.05 17.60
C GLU A 157 9.82 -4.68 17.52
N LEU A 158 9.62 -3.98 18.66
CA LEU A 158 9.10 -2.61 18.66
C LEU A 158 10.04 -1.64 17.94
N ARG A 159 11.36 -1.76 18.15
CA ARG A 159 12.36 -0.96 17.41
C ARG A 159 12.31 -1.27 15.91
N CYS A 160 12.18 -2.55 15.55
CA CYS A 160 12.04 -2.96 14.15
C CYS A 160 10.78 -2.36 13.52
N LEU A 161 9.64 -2.44 14.20
CA LEU A 161 8.38 -1.90 13.72
C LEU A 161 8.45 -0.38 13.54
N ARG A 162 8.98 0.34 14.53
CA ARG A 162 9.19 1.80 14.42
C ARG A 162 10.07 2.16 13.24
N ARG A 163 11.15 1.42 12.99
CA ARG A 163 12.03 1.65 11.85
C ARG A 163 11.28 1.47 10.53
N VAL A 164 10.67 0.29 10.33
CA VAL A 164 9.98 -0.02 9.07
C VAL A 164 8.85 0.95 8.80
N LEU A 165 7.99 1.24 9.78
CA LEU A 165 6.88 2.18 9.56
C LEU A 165 7.37 3.62 9.30
N ASN A 166 8.50 4.05 9.88
CA ASN A 166 9.10 5.34 9.51
C ASN A 166 9.65 5.34 8.08
N GLU A 167 10.29 4.25 7.65
CA GLU A 167 10.72 4.06 6.25
C GLU A 167 9.51 4.10 5.31
N SER A 168 8.39 3.45 5.68
CA SER A 168 7.12 3.49 4.95
C SER A 168 6.58 4.91 4.80
N VAL A 169 6.50 5.67 5.91
CA VAL A 169 6.05 7.08 5.89
C VAL A 169 6.96 7.93 5.00
N HIS A 170 8.29 7.73 5.08
CA HIS A 170 9.22 8.47 4.26
C HIS A 170 9.05 8.17 2.76
N ALA A 171 8.87 6.90 2.40
CA ALA A 171 8.63 6.49 1.02
C ALA A 171 7.32 7.11 0.49
N LEU A 172 6.24 7.08 1.27
CA LEU A 172 4.96 7.68 0.89
C LEU A 172 5.07 9.18 0.67
N ARG A 173 5.71 9.92 1.58
CA ARG A 173 5.99 11.38 1.39
C ARG A 173 6.79 11.65 0.12
N THR A 174 7.69 10.75 -0.23
CA THR A 174 8.56 10.91 -1.39
C THR A 174 7.85 10.54 -2.68
N MET A 175 6.88 9.62 -2.66
CA MET A 175 6.27 9.10 -3.88
C MET A 175 4.88 9.66 -4.19
N LEU A 176 4.15 10.11 -3.17
CA LEU A 176 2.85 10.78 -3.29
C LEU A 176 3.08 12.28 -3.51
N SER A 177 3.51 12.64 -4.72
CA SER A 177 3.50 14.04 -5.19
C SER A 177 2.08 14.46 -5.54
#